data_AF-A0A191WB67-F1
#
_entry.id   AF-A0A191WB67-F1
#
_cell.length_a   1.000
_cell.length_b   1.000
_cell.length_c   1.000
_cell.angle_alpha   90.00
_cell.angle_beta   90.00
_cell.angle_gamma   90.00
#
_symmetry.space_group_name_H-M   'P 1'
#
loop_
_entity.id
_entity.type
_entity.pdbx_description
1 polymer ?
#
loop_
_entity_poly.entity_id
_entity_poly.type
_entity_poly.pdbx_seq_one_letter_code
_entity_poly.pdbx_strand_id
1 'polypeptide(L)'
;MSGCLQERGWDAKANDDGSYDTQVLPDQAEPYEADRQDCLKETGYAGEPEPLSRAELADWYQELLVTAECARGLGYDIADAPSAQVFLDQVEGGELDGLWGPYPSNLSATDFAELEAACPQPGAAEGLVQAF
;
A
#
# COMPACT_ATOMS: atom_id res chain seq x y z
N MET A 1 -20.95 2.47 -1.95
CA MET A 1 -20.55 3.35 -0.83
C MET A 1 -21.47 4.56 -0.67
N SER A 2 -21.44 5.52 -1.59
CA SER A 2 -22.25 6.76 -1.51
C SER A 2 -23.75 6.50 -1.34
N GLY A 3 -24.32 5.54 -2.06
CA GLY A 3 -25.74 5.17 -1.94
C GLY A 3 -26.16 4.73 -0.53
N CYS A 4 -25.35 3.89 0.14
CA CYS A 4 -25.64 3.46 1.51
C CYS A 4 -25.57 4.64 2.50
N LEU A 5 -24.57 5.52 2.34
CA LEU A 5 -24.46 6.72 3.18
C LEU A 5 -25.64 7.68 2.95
N GLN A 6 -26.11 7.83 1.70
CA GLN A 6 -27.31 8.61 1.38
C GLN A 6 -28.58 8.01 2.01
N GLU A 7 -28.73 6.69 2.01
CA GLU A 7 -29.84 6.00 2.68
C GLU A 7 -29.83 6.21 4.20
N ARG A 8 -28.66 6.39 4.80
CA ARG A 8 -28.47 6.75 6.22
C ARG A 8 -28.58 8.25 6.50
N GLY A 9 -28.84 9.06 5.48
CA GLY A 9 -29.12 10.49 5.60
C GLY A 9 -27.89 11.40 5.48
N TRP A 10 -26.75 10.86 5.05
CA TRP A 10 -25.55 11.66 4.78
C TRP A 10 -25.59 12.28 3.38
N ASP A 11 -25.13 13.52 3.22
CA ASP A 11 -24.97 14.17 1.90
C ASP A 11 -23.71 13.65 1.18
N ALA A 12 -23.62 12.32 1.01
CA ALA A 12 -22.50 11.67 0.33
C ALA A 12 -22.67 11.79 -1.19
N LYS A 13 -21.67 12.30 -1.91
CA LYS A 13 -21.66 12.44 -3.38
C LYS A 13 -20.50 11.66 -3.94
N ALA A 14 -20.79 10.69 -4.82
CA ALA A 14 -19.72 9.99 -5.53
C ALA A 14 -19.10 10.91 -6.58
N ASN A 15 -17.77 10.87 -6.66
CA ASN A 15 -16.98 11.54 -7.67
C ASN A 15 -16.61 10.57 -8.79
N ASP A 16 -16.21 11.10 -9.95
CA ASP A 16 -15.86 10.31 -11.13
C ASP A 16 -14.61 9.43 -10.94
N ASP A 17 -13.79 9.74 -9.93
CA ASP A 17 -12.60 8.98 -9.53
C ASP A 17 -12.90 7.83 -8.54
N GLY A 18 -14.18 7.62 -8.21
CA GLY A 18 -14.61 6.60 -7.25
C GLY A 18 -14.52 7.03 -5.78
N SER A 19 -14.01 8.24 -5.50
CA SER A 19 -14.09 8.84 -4.16
C SER A 19 -15.52 9.34 -3.86
N TYR A 20 -15.75 9.80 -2.64
CA TYR A 20 -17.00 10.47 -2.29
C TYR A 20 -16.77 11.63 -1.33
N ASP A 21 -17.50 12.72 -1.57
CA ASP A 21 -17.54 13.88 -0.69
C ASP A 21 -18.70 13.78 0.29
N THR A 22 -18.49 14.17 1.54
CA THR A 22 -19.56 14.34 2.53
C THR A 22 -19.21 15.47 3.48
N GLN A 23 -20.22 16.16 3.99
CA GLN A 23 -20.03 17.14 5.06
C GLN A 23 -20.34 16.48 6.40
N VAL A 24 -19.32 16.39 7.26
CA VAL A 24 -19.44 15.81 8.60
C VAL A 24 -19.09 16.90 9.61
N LEU A 25 -20.06 17.28 10.44
CA LEU A 25 -19.81 18.21 11.55
C LEU A 25 -19.02 17.49 12.65
N PRO A 26 -18.22 18.21 13.48
CA PRO A 26 -17.44 17.58 14.54
C PRO A 26 -18.28 16.68 15.48
N ASP A 27 -19.48 17.13 15.84
CA ASP A 27 -20.41 16.38 16.72
C ASP A 27 -21.03 15.15 16.04
N GLN A 28 -20.81 14.98 14.73
CA GLN A 28 -21.33 13.89 13.91
C GLN A 28 -20.23 12.88 13.52
N ALA A 29 -18.99 13.08 13.96
CA ALA A 29 -17.86 12.25 13.53
C ALA A 29 -18.00 10.76 13.91
N GLU A 30 -18.35 10.46 15.17
CA GLU A 30 -18.57 9.09 15.63
C GLU A 30 -19.74 8.37 14.93
N PRO A 31 -20.97 8.95 14.86
CA PRO A 31 -22.07 8.29 14.15
C PRO A 31 -21.79 8.16 12.65
N TYR A 32 -21.09 9.14 12.06
CA TYR A 32 -20.64 9.04 10.67
C TYR A 32 -19.67 7.89 10.44
N GLU A 33 -18.67 7.73 11.32
CA GLU A 33 -17.70 6.63 11.23
C GLU A 33 -18.39 5.27 11.33
N ALA A 34 -19.32 5.11 12.27
CA ALA A 34 -20.08 3.87 12.42
C ALA A 34 -20.87 3.53 11.15
N ASP A 35 -21.61 4.51 10.61
CA ASP A 35 -22.37 4.34 9.38
C ASP A 35 -21.48 4.07 8.17
N ARG A 36 -20.31 4.72 8.09
CA ARG A 36 -19.33 4.49 7.02
C ARG A 36 -18.78 3.07 7.07
N GLN A 37 -18.41 2.58 8.24
CA GLN A 37 -17.90 1.21 8.43
C GLN A 37 -18.95 0.17 8.04
N ASP A 38 -20.20 0.37 8.44
CA ASP A 38 -21.28 -0.54 8.08
C ASP A 38 -21.59 -0.48 6.57
N CYS A 39 -21.54 0.71 5.96
CA CYS A 39 -21.66 0.86 4.50
C CYS A 39 -20.49 0.20 3.75
N LEU A 40 -19.28 0.22 4.32
CA LEU A 40 -18.12 -0.47 3.76
C LEU A 40 -18.38 -1.98 3.67
N LYS A 41 -18.87 -2.59 4.75
CA LYS A 41 -19.17 -4.02 4.81
C LYS A 41 -20.18 -4.45 3.75
N GLU A 42 -21.18 -3.61 3.44
CA GLU A 42 -22.18 -3.88 2.41
C GLU A 42 -21.62 -3.87 0.99
N THR A 43 -20.53 -3.16 0.74
CA THR A 43 -19.88 -3.13 -0.58
C THR A 43 -19.06 -4.39 -0.88
N GLY A 44 -18.95 -5.32 0.07
CA GLY A 44 -18.05 -6.48 -0.04
C GLY A 44 -16.57 -6.09 0.04
N TYR A 45 -16.28 -4.81 0.26
CA TYR A 45 -14.97 -4.34 0.67
C TYR A 45 -14.81 -4.77 2.12
N ALA A 46 -14.24 -5.97 2.31
CA ALA A 46 -13.64 -6.31 3.58
C ALA A 46 -12.63 -5.19 3.87
N GLY A 47 -12.77 -4.49 5.01
CA GLY A 47 -11.78 -3.49 5.42
C GLY A 47 -10.37 -4.07 5.40
N GLU A 48 -9.36 -3.19 5.38
CA GLU A 48 -7.91 -3.45 5.28
C GLU A 48 -7.51 -4.78 4.61
N PRO A 49 -6.86 -4.78 3.43
CA PRO A 49 -6.47 -6.01 2.75
C PRO A 49 -5.80 -6.97 3.73
N GLU A 50 -6.20 -8.25 3.70
CA GLU A 50 -5.63 -9.23 4.62
C GLU A 50 -4.11 -9.15 4.55
N PRO A 51 -3.41 -9.09 5.70
CA PRO A 51 -1.97 -9.06 5.70
C PRO A 51 -1.46 -10.31 4.96
N LEU A 52 -0.46 -10.11 4.11
CA LEU A 52 0.16 -11.19 3.35
C LEU A 52 0.52 -12.35 4.29
N SER A 53 0.22 -13.57 3.86
CA SER A 53 0.68 -14.76 4.57
C SER A 53 2.21 -14.79 4.59
N ARG A 54 2.79 -15.51 5.55
CA ARG A 54 4.25 -15.65 5.65
C ARG A 54 4.88 -16.24 4.38
N ALA A 55 4.14 -17.06 3.64
CA ALA A 55 4.60 -17.59 2.35
C ALA A 55 4.64 -16.48 1.28
N GLU A 56 3.58 -15.67 1.18
CA GLU A 56 3.53 -14.53 0.25
C GLU A 56 4.58 -13.47 0.59
N LEU A 57 4.84 -13.21 1.88
CA LEU A 57 5.92 -12.32 2.29
C LEU A 57 7.30 -12.87 1.93
N ALA A 58 7.49 -14.19 1.99
CA ALA A 58 8.74 -14.83 1.61
C ALA A 58 8.98 -14.74 0.10
N ASP A 59 7.92 -14.94 -0.70
CA ASP A 59 7.95 -14.77 -2.15
C ASP A 59 8.23 -13.30 -2.52
N TRP A 60 7.53 -12.35 -1.87
CA TRP A 60 7.79 -10.92 -2.04
C TRP A 60 9.24 -10.56 -1.71
N TYR A 61 9.80 -11.09 -0.63
CA TYR A 61 11.21 -10.88 -0.29
C TYR A 61 12.17 -11.40 -1.37
N GLN A 62 11.87 -12.54 -2.02
CA GLN A 62 12.68 -13.00 -3.16
C GLN A 62 12.60 -12.02 -4.35
N GLU A 63 11.43 -11.48 -4.65
CA GLU A 63 11.28 -10.48 -5.72
C GLU A 63 12.07 -9.20 -5.41
N LEU A 64 12.05 -8.74 -4.16
CA LEU A 64 12.87 -7.59 -3.74
C LEU A 64 14.37 -7.86 -3.94
N LEU A 65 14.84 -9.09 -3.67
CA LEU A 65 16.25 -9.44 -3.93
C LEU A 65 16.58 -9.37 -5.43
N VAL A 66 15.69 -9.85 -6.30
CA VAL A 66 15.88 -9.77 -7.76
C VAL A 66 15.96 -8.32 -8.22
N THR A 67 15.08 -7.45 -7.72
CA THR A 67 15.12 -6.02 -8.02
C THR A 67 16.41 -5.37 -7.50
N ALA A 68 16.87 -5.72 -6.30
CA ALA A 68 18.12 -5.22 -5.75
C ALA A 68 19.34 -5.65 -6.58
N GLU A 69 19.36 -6.89 -7.07
CA GLU A 69 20.41 -7.36 -7.98
C GLU A 69 20.40 -6.61 -9.31
N CYS A 70 19.22 -6.33 -9.87
CA CYS A 70 19.07 -5.50 -11.06
C CYS A 70 19.66 -4.09 -10.84
N ALA A 71 19.27 -3.42 -9.75
CA ALA A 71 19.76 -2.09 -9.41
C ALA A 71 21.29 -2.07 -9.21
N ARG A 72 21.85 -3.07 -8.51
CA ARG A 72 23.32 -3.23 -8.39
C ARG A 72 23.99 -3.43 -9.75
N GLY A 73 23.37 -4.20 -10.65
CA GLY A 73 23.85 -4.41 -12.01
C GLY A 73 23.92 -3.12 -12.85
N LEU A 74 23.06 -2.15 -12.55
CA LEU A 74 23.08 -0.81 -13.15
C LEU A 74 24.08 0.16 -12.48
N GLY A 75 24.74 -0.27 -11.39
CA GLY A 75 25.76 0.49 -10.69
C GLY A 75 25.26 1.28 -9.47
N TYR A 76 24.03 1.04 -9.02
CA TYR A 76 23.52 1.64 -7.78
C TYR A 76 24.08 0.92 -6.55
N ASP A 77 24.38 1.70 -5.51
CA ASP A 77 24.79 1.17 -4.20
C ASP A 77 23.55 0.81 -3.39
N ILE A 78 23.24 -0.49 -3.33
CA ILE A 78 22.11 -1.04 -2.57
C ILE A 78 22.63 -1.79 -1.37
N ALA A 79 22.24 -1.35 -0.17
CA ALA A 79 22.61 -1.99 1.09
C ALA A 79 22.28 -3.49 1.08
N ASP A 80 23.14 -4.27 1.73
CA ASP A 80 22.92 -5.71 1.86
C ASP A 80 21.57 -6.01 2.51
N ALA A 81 20.85 -6.97 1.94
CA ALA A 81 19.56 -7.37 2.46
C ALA A 81 19.73 -8.07 3.81
N PRO A 82 18.83 -7.82 4.78
CA PRO A 82 18.76 -8.65 5.99
C PRO A 82 18.40 -10.08 5.61
N SER A 83 18.62 -11.06 6.48
CA SER A 83 18.14 -12.42 6.22
C SER A 83 16.62 -12.45 6.04
N ALA A 84 16.10 -13.40 5.24
CA ALA A 84 14.66 -13.57 5.03
C ALA A 84 13.87 -13.61 6.35
N GLN A 85 14.36 -14.33 7.36
CA GLN A 85 13.68 -14.41 8.66
C GLN A 85 13.56 -13.04 9.34
N VAL A 86 14.64 -12.24 9.35
CA VAL A 86 14.63 -10.90 9.93
C VAL A 86 13.65 -10.00 9.20
N PHE A 87 13.62 -10.04 7.86
CA PHE A 87 12.67 -9.27 7.07
C PHE A 87 11.21 -9.63 7.39
N LEU A 88 10.90 -10.93 7.40
CA LEU A 88 9.55 -11.43 7.72
C LEU A 88 9.12 -11.01 9.13
N ASP A 89 10.00 -11.15 10.10
CA ASP A 89 9.70 -10.83 11.50
C ASP A 89 9.48 -9.31 11.69
N GLN A 90 10.16 -8.45 10.93
CA GLN A 90 9.92 -6.99 10.92
C GLN A 90 8.54 -6.63 10.34
N VAL A 91 8.17 -7.24 9.21
CA VAL A 91 6.87 -6.98 8.56
C VAL A 91 5.72 -7.48 9.45
N GLU A 92 5.83 -8.68 10.02
CA GLU A 92 4.83 -9.23 10.94
C GLU A 92 4.75 -8.43 12.26
N GLY A 93 5.86 -7.87 12.72
CA GLY A 93 5.92 -7.00 13.89
C GLY A 93 5.35 -5.60 13.68
N GLY A 94 5.00 -5.24 12.44
CA GLY A 94 4.54 -3.89 12.08
C GLY A 94 5.65 -2.84 12.09
N GLU A 95 6.92 -3.24 12.12
CA GLU A 95 8.08 -2.35 12.06
C GLU A 95 8.37 -1.98 10.60
N LEU A 96 7.50 -1.15 10.01
CA LEU A 96 7.64 -0.68 8.63
C LEU A 96 8.64 0.47 8.50
N ASP A 97 8.88 1.21 9.58
CA ASP A 97 9.86 2.30 9.63
C ASP A 97 11.28 1.74 9.47
N GLY A 98 11.89 2.03 8.31
CA GLY A 98 13.24 1.54 8.01
C GLY A 98 13.28 0.09 7.51
N LEU A 99 12.13 -0.45 7.07
CA LEU A 99 12.10 -1.71 6.35
C LEU A 99 13.05 -1.64 5.15
N TRP A 100 13.86 -2.70 4.98
CA TRP A 100 14.80 -2.75 3.87
C TRP A 100 14.06 -2.80 2.52
N GLY A 101 14.57 -2.07 1.53
CA GLY A 101 14.03 -2.04 0.17
C GLY A 101 15.13 -2.10 -0.90
N PRO A 102 14.78 -2.46 -2.15
CA PRO A 102 15.74 -2.71 -3.22
C PRO A 102 16.22 -1.43 -3.94
N TYR A 103 15.79 -0.26 -3.48
CA TYR A 103 16.13 1.04 -4.06
C TYR A 103 16.93 1.89 -3.08
N PRO A 104 17.83 2.77 -3.56
CA PRO A 104 18.49 3.75 -2.72
C PRO A 104 17.48 4.79 -2.23
N SER A 105 17.58 5.15 -0.95
CA SER A 105 16.68 6.12 -0.30
C SER A 105 16.96 7.58 -0.67
N ASN A 106 18.03 7.86 -1.40
CA ASN A 106 18.52 9.20 -1.72
C ASN A 106 18.53 9.52 -3.23
N LEU A 107 17.65 8.88 -4.01
CA LEU A 107 17.51 9.18 -5.43
C LEU A 107 16.69 10.45 -5.69
N SER A 108 17.04 11.15 -6.77
CA SER A 108 16.14 12.17 -7.32
C SER A 108 14.90 11.49 -7.93
N ALA A 109 13.80 12.22 -8.07
CA ALA A 109 12.58 11.67 -8.68
C ALA A 109 12.81 11.18 -10.12
N THR A 110 13.69 11.84 -10.87
CA THR A 110 14.06 11.41 -12.23
C THR A 110 14.85 10.10 -12.21
N ASP A 111 15.89 10.02 -11.37
CA ASP A 111 16.72 8.81 -11.28
C ASP A 111 15.91 7.61 -10.76
N PHE A 112 14.97 7.87 -9.84
CA PHE A 112 14.04 6.87 -9.37
C PHE A 112 13.15 6.34 -10.49
N ALA A 113 12.54 7.21 -11.30
CA ALA A 113 11.69 6.79 -12.41
C ALA A 113 12.47 6.01 -13.49
N GLU A 114 13.71 6.41 -13.78
CA GLU A 114 14.59 5.66 -14.70
C GLU A 114 14.96 4.28 -14.14
N LEU A 115 15.29 4.22 -12.84
CA LEU A 115 15.60 2.96 -12.17
C LEU A 115 14.37 2.05 -12.08
N GLU A 116 13.20 2.57 -11.75
CA GLU A 116 11.94 1.82 -11.70
C GLU A 116 11.55 1.30 -13.10
N ALA A 117 11.79 2.07 -14.16
CA ALA A 117 11.56 1.62 -15.52
C ALA A 117 12.49 0.48 -15.95
N ALA A 118 13.73 0.45 -15.43
CA ALA A 118 14.71 -0.59 -15.74
C ALA A 118 14.62 -1.82 -14.81
N CYS A 119 14.34 -1.59 -13.54
CA CYS A 119 14.23 -2.55 -12.45
C CYS A 119 12.90 -2.30 -11.72
N PRO A 120 11.78 -2.84 -12.21
CA PRO A 120 10.45 -2.59 -11.64
C PRO A 120 10.33 -3.05 -10.20
N GLN A 121 9.49 -2.36 -9.42
CA GLN A 121 9.21 -2.80 -8.06
C GLN A 121 8.38 -4.09 -8.12
N PRO A 122 8.57 -5.02 -7.19
CA PRO A 122 7.66 -6.14 -6.99
C PRO A 122 6.22 -5.63 -6.83
N GLY A 123 5.30 -6.02 -7.73
CA GLY A 123 3.91 -5.55 -7.77
C GLY A 123 3.63 -4.31 -8.66
N ALA A 124 4.64 -3.58 -9.13
CA ALA A 124 4.46 -2.42 -10.01
C ALA A 124 3.97 -2.81 -11.43
N ALA A 125 4.28 -4.03 -11.88
CA ALA A 125 3.89 -4.53 -13.20
C ALA A 125 2.45 -5.09 -13.26
N GLU A 126 1.79 -5.31 -12.12
CA GLU A 126 0.48 -5.93 -12.03
C GLU A 126 -0.48 -5.15 -11.11
N GLY A 127 -0.77 -3.88 -11.47
CA GLY A 127 -1.99 -3.19 -11.05
C GLY A 127 -2.23 -2.96 -9.55
N LEU A 128 -1.28 -3.28 -8.66
CA LEU A 128 -1.35 -3.02 -7.22
C LEU A 128 -0.75 -1.67 -6.85
N VAL A 129 -1.06 -0.64 -7.65
CA VAL A 129 -0.93 0.75 -7.20
C VAL A 129 -2.16 1.08 -6.36
N GLN A 130 -2.27 0.51 -5.16
CA GLN A 130 -3.17 1.04 -4.14
C GLN A 130 -2.51 0.90 -2.77
N ALA A 131 -2.43 2.06 -2.08
CA ALA A 131 -2.03 2.27 -0.70
C ALA A 131 -0.53 2.46 -0.42
N PHE A 132 -0.04 3.65 -0.78
CA PHE A 132 0.81 4.44 0.12
C PHE A 132 0.20 5.84 0.26
#